data_AF-Q4RCC8-F1
#
_entry.id   AF-Q4RCC8-F1
#
_cell.length_a   1.000
_cell.length_b   1.000
_cell.length_c   1.000
_cell.angle_alpha   90.00
_cell.angle_beta   90.00
_cell.angle_gamma   90.00
#
_symmetry.space_group_name_H-M   'P 1'
#
loop_
_entity.id
_entity.type
_entity.pdbx_description
1 polymer ?
#
loop_
_entity_poly.entity_id
_entity_poly.type
_entity_poly.pdbx_seq_one_letter_code
_entity_poly.pdbx_strand_id
1 'polypeptide(L)' 'LETPVLTVHQTISDVRGSYYQEKTVFLRCTVNSNPPARFIWKRGNMLIEQSKDNGVDIYEPLYTQVRT' A
#
# COMPACT_ATOMS: atom_id res chain seq x y z
N LEU A 1 -0.53 -3.02 22.31
CA LEU A 1 -0.56 -2.52 20.92
C LEU A 1 0.55 -3.25 20.20
N GLU A 2 0.27 -3.99 19.13
CA GLU A 2 1.34 -4.61 18.36
C GLU A 2 2.07 -3.57 17.52
N THR A 3 3.34 -3.83 17.22
CA THR A 3 4.14 -3.00 16.33
C THR A 3 3.68 -3.21 14.88
N PRO A 4 3.44 -2.14 14.10
CA PRO A 4 3.05 -2.29 12.71
C PRO A 4 4.16 -2.94 11.88
N VAL A 5 3.80 -3.91 11.05
CA VAL A 5 4.71 -4.59 10.13
C VAL A 5 4.47 -4.06 8.71
N LEU A 6 5.54 -3.60 8.07
CA LEU A 6 5.53 -3.11 6.69
C LEU A 6 6.16 -4.17 5.77
N THR A 7 5.39 -4.65 4.80
CA THR A 7 5.88 -5.55 3.74
C THR A 7 5.81 -4.89 2.38
N VAL A 8 6.66 -5.36 1.45
CA VAL A 8 6.76 -4.85 0.09
C VAL A 8 6.65 -5.99 -0.92
N HIS A 9 5.86 -5.77 -1.96
CA HIS A 9 5.75 -6.65 -3.12
C HIS A 9 5.90 -5.82 -4.39
N GLN A 10 6.41 -6.42 -5.46
CA GLN A 10 6.55 -5.74 -6.75
C GLN A 10 5.99 -6.62 -7.86
N THR A 11 5.36 -6.01 -8.85
CA THR A 11 4.92 -6.67 -10.07
C THR A 11 5.48 -5.92 -11.27
N ILE A 12 5.90 -6.67 -12.29
CA ILE A 12 6.37 -6.11 -13.56
C ILE A 12 5.39 -6.60 -14.62
N SER A 13 4.85 -5.68 -15.41
CA SER A 13 3.90 -5.96 -16.48
C SER A 13 4.35 -5.29 -17.78
N ASP A 14 4.23 -6.01 -18.89
CA ASP A 14 4.54 -5.44 -20.20
C ASP A 14 3.45 -4.44 -20.63
N VAL A 15 3.87 -3.29 -21.15
CA VAL A 15 2.94 -2.29 -21.69
C VAL A 15 2.49 -2.75 -23.08
N ARG A 16 1.19 -3.01 -23.25
CA ARG A 16 0.64 -3.48 -24.53
C ARG A 16 1.05 -2.58 -25.68
N GLY A 17 1.67 -3.17 -26.71
CA GLY A 17 2.09 -2.44 -27.93
C GLY A 17 3.40 -1.68 -27.77
N SER A 18 4.15 -1.88 -26.69
CA SER A 18 5.46 -1.27 -26.46
C SER A 18 6.49 -2.30 -25.97
N TYR A 19 7.77 -1.99 -26.13
CA TYR A 19 8.88 -2.75 -25.53
C TYR A 19 9.17 -2.31 -24.09
N TYR A 20 8.40 -1.37 -23.54
CA TYR A 20 8.55 -0.87 -22.18
C TYR A 20 7.82 -1.76 -21.15
N GLN A 21 8.44 -1.89 -19.99
CA GLN A 21 7.89 -2.56 -18.82
C GLN A 21 7.39 -1.54 -17.80
N GLU A 22 6.20 -1.78 -17.27
CA GLU A 22 5.66 -1.06 -16.12
C GLU A 22 5.98 -1.83 -14.85
N LYS A 23 6.47 -1.12 -13.83
CA LYS A 23 6.80 -1.70 -12.53
C LYS A 23 5.92 -1.07 -11.46
N THR A 24 5.12 -1.90 -10.81
CA THR A 24 4.24 -1.49 -9.70
C THR A 24 4.79 -2.02 -8.39
N VAL A 25 4.81 -1.17 -7.36
CA VAL A 25 5.26 -1.53 -6.01
C VAL A 25 4.08 -1.42 -5.05
N PHE A 26 3.82 -2.50 -4.33
CA PHE A 26 2.77 -2.60 -3.32
C PHE A 26 3.41 -2.54 -1.93
N LEU A 27 3.07 -1.52 -1.17
CA LEU A 27 3.41 -1.42 0.25
C LEU A 27 2.19 -1.84 1.08
N ARG A 28 2.40 -2.77 2.01
CA ARG A 28 1.34 -3.25 2.90
C ARG A 28 1.75 -3.06 4.35
N CYS A 29 0.97 -2.27 5.08
CA CYS A 29 1.11 -2.10 6.52
C CYS A 29 0.04 -2.93 7.24
N THR A 30 0.44 -3.76 8.19
CA THR A 30 -0.45 -4.59 9.00
C THR A 30 -0.16 -4.40 10.48
N VAL A 31 -1.21 -4.20 11.28
CA VAL A 31 -1.12 -4.12 12.75
C VAL A 31 -2.39 -4.71 13.36
N ASN A 32 -2.25 -5.50 14.42
CA ASN A 32 -3.38 -5.92 15.22
C ASN A 32 -3.63 -4.88 16.33
N SER A 33 -4.80 -4.26 16.30
CA SER A 33 -5.19 -3.23 17.25
C SER A 33 -6.67 -3.35 17.59
N ASN A 34 -6.98 -3.13 18.86
CA ASN A 34 -8.34 -2.96 19.37
C ASN A 34 -8.34 -1.73 20.31
N PRO A 35 -8.93 -0.58 19.94
CA PRO A 35 -9.80 -0.34 18.76
C PRO A 35 -9.05 -0.38 17.41
N PRO A 36 -9.77 -0.42 16.26
CA PRO A 36 -9.18 -0.45 14.92
C PRO A 36 -8.16 0.67 14.69
N ALA A 37 -7.02 0.31 14.11
CA ALA A 37 -5.95 1.27 13.85
C ALA A 37 -6.27 2.16 12.64
N ARG A 38 -5.81 3.41 12.68
CA ARG A 38 -5.80 4.31 11.53
C ARG A 38 -4.41 4.34 10.91
N PHE A 39 -4.33 4.14 9.61
CA PHE A 39 -3.06 4.13 8.87
C PHE A 39 -2.75 5.49 8.26
N ILE A 40 -1.46 5.84 8.23
CA ILE A 40 -0.94 7.08 7.66
C ILE A 40 0.30 6.72 6.84
N TRP A 41 0.36 7.16 5.58
CA TRP A 41 1.49 6.93 4.68
C TRP A 41 2.31 8.20 4.47
N LYS A 42 3.64 8.08 4.47
CA LYS A 42 4.56 9.20 4.27
C LYS A 42 5.68 8.83 3.29
N ARG A 43 6.07 9.77 2.43
CA ARG A 43 7.28 9.69 1.59
C ARG A 43 8.35 10.59 2.22
N GLY A 44 9.30 10.00 2.93
CA GLY A 44 10.22 10.77 3.78
C GLY A 44 9.43 11.55 4.84
N ASN A 45 9.46 12.88 4.77
CA ASN A 45 8.72 13.76 5.68
C ASN A 45 7.37 14.25 5.14
N MET A 46 7.02 13.94 3.89
CA MET A 46 5.77 14.39 3.27
C MET A 46 4.65 13.38 3.46
N LEU A 47 3.47 13.84 3.86
CA LEU A 47 2.25 13.02 3.93
C LEU A 47 1.81 12.67 2.50
N ILE A 48 1.52 11.39 2.27
CA ILE A 48 0.94 10.91 1.01
C ILE A 48 -0.58 10.92 1.19
N GLU A 49 -1.26 11.60 0.28
CA GLU A 49 -2.73 11.67 0.27
C GLU A 49 -3.25 10.99 -0.99
N GLN A 50 -4.30 10.18 -0.82
CA GLN A 50 -5.02 9.61 -1.97
C GLN A 50 -5.46 10.74 -2.90
N SER A 51 -5.35 10.54 -4.21
CA SER A 51 -5.69 11.50 -5.28
C SER A 51 -4.78 12.72 -5.44
N LYS A 52 -3.82 12.96 -4.54
CA LYS A 52 -2.88 14.09 -4.63
C LYS A 52 -1.52 13.68 -5.20
N ASP A 53 -1.10 12.45 -4.91
CA ASP A 53 0.12 11.86 -5.45
C ASP A 53 -0.20 11.06 -6.73
N ASN A 54 0.27 11.57 -7.88
CA ASN A 54 0.13 10.87 -9.17
C ASN A 54 0.79 9.48 -9.12
N GLY A 55 0.03 8.44 -9.52
CA GLY A 55 0.51 7.05 -9.56
C GLY A 55 0.56 6.36 -8.20
N VAL A 56 -0.11 6.91 -7.17
CA VAL A 56 -0.24 6.28 -5.85
C VAL A 56 -1.70 6.03 -5.50
N ASP A 57 -2.04 4.76 -5.31
CA ASP A 57 -3.34 4.33 -4.83
C ASP A 57 -3.25 3.81 -3.39
N ILE A 58 -4.00 4.44 -2.49
CA ILE A 58 -4.13 4.01 -1.09
C ILE A 58 -5.50 3.36 -0.93
N TYR A 59 -5.52 2.07 -0.56
CA TYR A 59 -6.75 1.32 -0.35
C TYR A 59 -6.58 0.32 0.80
N GLU A 60 -7.69 -0.01 1.44
CA GLU A 60 -7.76 -1.15 2.34
C GLU A 60 -7.94 -2.42 1.50
N PRO A 61 -7.13 -3.48 1.70
CA PRO A 61 -7.29 -4.70 0.92
C PRO A 61 -8.62 -5.37 1.26
N LEU A 62 -9.35 -5.78 0.21
CA LEU A 62 -10.67 -6.43 0.27
C LEU A 62 -10.73 -7.67 1.19
N TYR A 63 -9.57 -8.27 1.49
CA TYR A 63 -9.42 -9.38 2.43
C TYR A 63 -8.47 -9.01 3.57
N THR A 64 -8.89 -8.11 4.45
CA THR A 64 -8.36 -8.10 5.81
C THR A 64 -9.01 -9.26 6.55
N GLN A 65 -8.22 -10.23 7.01
CA GLN A 65 -8.76 -11.35 7.79
C GLN A 65 -9.41 -10.77 9.06
N VAL A 66 -10.74 -10.62 9.04
CA VAL A 66 -11.54 -10.48 10.25
C VAL A 66 -11.40 -11.82 10.95
N ARG A 67 -10.38 -11.97 11.81
CA ARG A 67 -10.37 -13.08 12.76
C ARG A 67 -11.59 -12.87 13.66
N THR A 68 -12.57 -13.75 13.48
CA THR A 68 -13.76 -13.86 14.32
C THR A 68 -13.37 -14.34 15.70
#